data_AF-A0A7L2VLZ8-F1
#
_entry.id   AF-A0A7L2VLZ8-F1
#
_cell.length_a   1.000
_cell.length_b   1.000
_cell.length_c   1.000
_cell.angle_alpha   90.00
_cell.angle_beta   90.00
_cell.angle_gamma   90.00
#
_symmetry.space_group_name_H-M   'P 1'
#
loop_
_entity.id
_entity.type
_entity.pdbx_description
1 polymer ?
#
loop_
_entity_poly.entity_id
_entity_poly.type
_entity_poly.pdbx_seq_one_letter_code
_entity_poly.pdbx_strand_id
1 'polypeptide(L)'
;LALQTDQQAEARAFLSEEMIAEFKAAFDMFDADGGGDISTKELGTVMRMLGQNPTKEELDAIIEEVDEDGSGTIDFEEFLVMMVRQMKEDAKGKSEEELANCFRIFDRNADGFIDIEELGEILRATGEPVTDEDIEDMMKDSDKNNDGRIDFDGERWSRLSAYT
;
A
#
# COMPACT_ATOMS: atom_id res chain seq x y z
N LEU A 1 8.11 18.01 24.74
CA LEU A 1 8.15 16.67 24.13
C LEU A 1 6.75 16.44 23.62
N ALA A 2 6.50 16.74 22.34
CA ALA A 2 5.25 16.34 21.72
C ALA A 2 5.18 14.82 21.83
N LEU A 3 4.12 14.30 22.46
CA LEU A 3 3.90 12.87 22.57
C LEU A 3 3.45 12.42 21.18
N GLN A 4 4.25 11.58 20.52
CA GLN A 4 3.81 10.89 19.31
C GLN A 4 2.49 10.21 19.60
N THR A 5 1.51 10.38 18.72
CA THR A 5 0.20 9.74 18.87
C THR A 5 0.33 8.24 18.62
N ASP A 6 -0.64 7.46 19.11
CA ASP A 6 -0.65 6.01 18.90
C ASP A 6 -0.68 5.66 17.40
N GLN A 7 -1.31 6.51 16.57
CA GLN A 7 -1.37 6.33 15.10
C GLN A 7 -0.01 6.55 14.44
N GLN A 8 0.72 7.60 14.84
CA GLN A 8 2.06 7.88 14.31
C GLN A 8 3.05 6.75 14.67
N ALA A 9 2.98 6.25 15.90
CA ALA A 9 3.81 5.12 16.33
C ALA A 9 3.47 3.83 15.56
N GLU A 10 2.19 3.53 15.33
CA GLU A 10 1.76 2.37 14.55
C GLU A 10 2.18 2.48 13.08
N ALA A 11 1.99 3.64 12.45
CA ALA A 11 2.38 3.88 11.07
C ALA A 11 3.88 3.64 10.87
N ARG A 12 4.72 4.17 11.77
CA ARG A 12 6.16 3.98 11.71
C ARG A 12 6.59 2.54 11.96
N ALA A 13 5.88 1.80 12.82
CA ALA A 13 6.14 0.38 13.06
C ALA A 13 5.72 -0.51 11.88
N PHE A 14 4.78 -0.05 11.05
CA PHE A 14 4.30 -0.77 9.86
C PHE A 14 5.27 -0.65 8.68
N LEU A 15 6.11 0.38 8.64
CA LEU A 15 6.99 0.71 7.53
C LEU A 15 8.43 0.25 7.78
N SER A 16 9.12 -0.19 6.72
CA SER A 16 10.56 -0.44 6.77
C SER A 16 11.36 0.87 6.75
N GLU A 17 12.60 0.86 7.23
CA GLU A 17 13.47 2.06 7.17
C GLU A 17 13.68 2.55 5.73
N GLU A 18 13.77 1.63 4.77
CA GLU A 18 13.88 1.97 3.34
C GLU A 18 12.62 2.69 2.83
N MET A 19 11.44 2.18 3.17
CA MET A 19 10.16 2.80 2.77
C MET A 19 9.96 4.16 3.44
N ILE A 20 10.36 4.30 4.70
CA ILE A 20 10.38 5.60 5.39
C ILE A 20 11.30 6.58 4.66
N ALA A 21 12.46 6.13 4.18
CA ALA A 21 13.38 6.97 3.40
C ALA A 21 12.78 7.38 2.04
N GLU A 22 12.08 6.47 1.35
CA GLU A 22 11.37 6.80 0.10
C GLU A 22 10.24 7.80 0.35
N PHE A 23 9.44 7.60 1.38
CA PHE A 23 8.40 8.55 1.76
C PHE A 23 8.97 9.88 2.23
N LYS A 24 10.16 9.89 2.82
CA LYS A 24 10.85 11.14 3.13
C LYS A 24 11.27 11.88 1.86
N ALA A 25 11.83 11.18 0.88
CA ALA A 25 12.17 11.79 -0.40
C ALA A 25 10.92 12.33 -1.15
N ALA A 26 9.80 11.61 -1.06
CA ALA A 26 8.53 12.09 -1.57
C ALA A 26 8.07 13.34 -0.80
N PHE A 27 8.05 13.31 0.53
CA PHE A 27 7.69 14.43 1.39
C PHE A 27 8.50 15.68 1.06
N ASP A 28 9.83 15.56 0.91
CA ASP A 28 10.72 16.67 0.53
C ASP A 28 10.42 17.22 -0.88
N MET A 29 9.70 16.47 -1.73
CA MET A 29 9.20 16.94 -3.02
C MET A 29 7.89 17.74 -2.88
N PHE A 30 7.10 17.46 -1.84
CA PHE A 30 5.90 18.23 -1.50
C PHE A 30 6.25 19.50 -0.74
N ASP A 31 7.14 19.42 0.26
CA ASP A 31 7.67 20.55 1.05
C ASP A 31 8.63 21.40 0.20
N ALA A 32 8.07 22.34 -0.56
CA ALA A 32 8.81 23.12 -1.53
C ALA A 32 9.60 24.26 -0.88
N ASP A 33 9.17 24.73 0.29
CA ASP A 33 9.84 25.79 1.03
C ASP A 33 10.84 25.27 2.09
N GLY A 34 10.83 23.97 2.37
CA GLY A 34 11.73 23.30 3.31
C GLY A 34 11.37 23.57 4.77
N GLY A 35 10.10 23.90 5.04
CA GLY A 35 9.56 24.20 6.37
C GLY A 35 9.52 22.99 7.29
N GLY A 36 9.51 21.78 6.72
CA GLY A 36 9.32 20.52 7.43
C GLY A 36 7.84 20.14 7.60
N ASP A 37 6.95 20.84 6.91
CA ASP A 37 5.50 20.65 6.88
C ASP A 37 4.96 20.91 5.47
N ILE A 38 3.85 20.25 5.11
CA ILE A 38 3.21 20.42 3.81
C ILE A 38 1.95 21.28 4.00
N SER A 39 1.96 22.45 3.40
CA SER A 39 0.77 23.31 3.37
C SER A 39 -0.26 22.87 2.31
N THR A 40 -1.51 23.32 2.46
CA THR A 40 -2.57 23.16 1.44
C THR A 40 -2.12 23.55 0.03
N LYS A 41 -1.27 24.57 -0.08
CA LYS A 41 -0.77 25.08 -1.36
C LYS A 41 0.23 24.13 -1.99
N GLU A 42 1.10 23.54 -1.19
CA GLU A 42 2.11 22.58 -1.62
C GLU A 42 1.47 21.27 -2.04
N LEU A 43 0.56 20.73 -1.21
CA LEU A 43 -0.24 19.56 -1.56
C LEU A 43 -0.98 19.76 -2.89
N GLY A 44 -1.66 20.91 -3.04
CA GLY A 44 -2.38 21.25 -4.27
C GLY A 44 -1.46 21.44 -5.48
N THR A 45 -0.24 21.91 -5.29
CA THR A 45 0.75 22.07 -6.37
C THR A 45 1.19 20.70 -6.89
N VAL A 46 1.53 19.78 -6.00
CA VAL A 46 1.97 18.44 -6.40
C VAL A 46 0.84 17.61 -7.01
N MET A 47 -0.37 17.64 -6.44
CA MET A 47 -1.52 16.95 -7.02
C MET A 47 -1.81 17.41 -8.45
N ARG A 48 -1.62 18.71 -8.74
CA ARG A 48 -1.70 19.26 -10.11
C ARG A 48 -0.58 18.81 -11.03
N MET A 49 0.64 18.67 -10.51
CA MET A 49 1.74 18.09 -11.28
C MET A 49 1.51 16.61 -11.63
N LEU A 50 0.81 15.87 -10.77
CA LEU A 50 0.37 14.49 -11.00
C LEU A 50 -0.88 14.38 -11.90
N GLY A 51 -1.38 15.51 -12.42
CA GLY A 51 -2.51 15.55 -13.34
C GLY A 51 -3.89 15.55 -12.68
N GLN A 52 -3.96 15.62 -11.35
CA GLN A 52 -5.21 15.81 -10.61
C GLN A 52 -5.53 17.30 -10.44
N ASN A 53 -6.81 17.68 -10.34
CA ASN A 53 -7.20 19.08 -10.10
C ASN A 53 -8.10 19.19 -8.88
N PRO A 54 -7.55 18.98 -7.67
CA PRO A 54 -8.33 19.11 -6.44
C PRO A 54 -8.76 20.57 -6.23
N THR A 55 -9.97 20.71 -5.73
CA THR A 55 -10.53 21.96 -5.21
C THR A 55 -9.89 22.31 -3.86
N LYS A 56 -10.05 23.56 -3.43
CA LYS A 56 -9.50 23.97 -2.13
C LYS A 56 -10.19 23.21 -1.00
N GLU A 57 -11.48 23.01 -1.12
CA GLU A 57 -12.30 22.29 -0.14
C GLU A 57 -11.86 20.83 0.00
N GLU A 58 -11.47 20.17 -1.09
CA GLU A 58 -10.90 18.81 -1.04
C GLU A 58 -9.53 18.79 -0.38
N LEU A 59 -8.67 19.77 -0.65
CA LEU A 59 -7.36 19.87 -0.01
C LEU A 59 -7.48 20.15 1.49
N ASP A 60 -8.38 21.07 1.87
CA ASP A 60 -8.66 21.40 3.27
C ASP A 60 -9.20 20.17 4.00
N ALA A 61 -10.07 19.38 3.37
CA ALA A 61 -10.60 18.13 3.94
C ALA A 61 -9.53 17.06 4.13
N ILE A 62 -8.60 16.92 3.17
CA ILE A 62 -7.48 15.98 3.29
C ILE A 62 -6.60 16.35 4.48
N ILE A 63 -6.27 17.63 4.63
CA ILE A 63 -5.47 18.09 5.78
C ILE A 63 -6.23 17.86 7.08
N GLU A 64 -7.50 18.26 7.17
CA GLU A 64 -8.30 18.09 8.39
C GLU A 64 -8.44 16.61 8.83
N GLU A 65 -8.33 15.67 7.91
CA GLU A 65 -8.39 14.23 8.24
C GLU A 65 -7.11 13.72 8.92
N VAL A 66 -5.96 14.32 8.63
CA VAL A 66 -4.63 13.82 9.06
C VAL A 66 -3.91 14.74 10.04
N ASP A 67 -4.31 16.01 10.11
CA ASP A 67 -3.82 17.05 11.01
C ASP A 67 -4.33 16.80 12.44
N GLU A 68 -3.64 15.91 13.16
CA GLU A 68 -4.02 15.54 14.53
C GLU A 68 -3.64 16.63 15.53
N ASP A 69 -2.61 17.42 15.23
CA ASP A 69 -2.13 18.48 16.11
C ASP A 69 -2.82 19.84 15.89
N GLY A 70 -3.59 19.98 14.80
CA GLY A 70 -4.37 21.15 14.45
C GLY A 70 -3.52 22.31 13.95
N SER A 71 -2.35 22.03 13.39
CA SER A 71 -1.42 23.02 12.82
C SER A 71 -1.95 23.65 11.53
N GLY A 72 -2.88 22.98 10.83
CA GLY A 72 -3.36 23.36 9.51
C GLY A 72 -2.39 23.02 8.37
N THR A 73 -1.41 22.17 8.67
CA THR A 73 -0.33 21.70 7.79
C THR A 73 -0.08 20.22 8.08
N ILE A 74 0.54 19.48 7.16
CA ILE A 74 0.85 18.06 7.37
C ILE A 74 2.33 17.92 7.69
N ASP A 75 2.67 17.51 8.92
CA ASP A 75 4.04 17.19 9.27
C ASP A 75 4.49 15.82 8.70
N PHE A 76 5.77 15.49 8.82
CA PHE A 76 6.27 14.22 8.28
C PHE A 76 5.64 12.98 8.94
N GLU A 77 5.33 13.02 10.23
CA GLU A 77 4.72 11.88 10.93
C GLU A 77 3.25 11.71 10.51
N GLU A 78 2.51 12.80 10.34
CA GLU A 78 1.14 12.82 9.80
C GLU A 78 1.10 12.33 8.34
N PHE A 79 2.11 12.71 7.54
CA PHE A 79 2.27 12.20 6.18
C PHE A 79 2.46 10.68 6.16
N LEU A 80 3.24 10.10 7.08
CA LEU A 80 3.39 8.65 7.19
C LEU A 80 2.07 7.96 7.55
N VAL A 81 1.29 8.54 8.47
CA VAL A 81 -0.05 8.02 8.82
C VAL A 81 -0.97 8.02 7.60
N MET A 82 -0.97 9.12 6.82
CA MET A 82 -1.72 9.23 5.57
C MET A 82 -1.30 8.15 4.57
N MET A 83 0.00 7.98 4.33
CA MET A 83 0.52 6.98 3.38
C MET A 83 0.19 5.55 3.82
N VAL A 84 0.31 5.23 5.11
CA VAL A 84 -0.05 3.90 5.64
C VAL A 84 -1.55 3.66 5.52
N ARG A 85 -2.40 4.67 5.79
CA ARG A 85 -3.85 4.56 5.56
C ARG A 85 -4.15 4.31 4.09
N GLN A 86 -3.59 5.10 3.18
CA GLN A 86 -3.78 4.91 1.75
C GLN A 86 -3.29 3.53 1.29
N MET A 87 -2.13 3.06 1.76
CA MET A 87 -1.65 1.71 1.45
C MET A 87 -2.58 0.63 1.99
N LYS A 88 -3.11 0.79 3.21
CA LYS A 88 -4.12 -0.11 3.78
C LYS A 88 -5.43 -0.05 2.98
N GLU A 89 -5.83 1.11 2.49
CA GLU A 89 -7.04 1.30 1.67
C GLU A 89 -6.87 0.79 0.24
N ASP A 90 -5.72 0.98 -0.40
CA ASP A 90 -5.39 0.44 -1.72
C ASP A 90 -5.22 -1.08 -1.64
N ALA A 91 -4.62 -1.59 -0.56
CA ALA A 91 -4.58 -3.02 -0.26
C ALA A 91 -5.97 -3.59 0.00
N LYS A 92 -6.88 -2.81 0.61
CA LYS A 92 -8.29 -3.16 0.84
C LYS A 92 -9.16 -2.95 -0.41
N GLY A 93 -8.72 -2.11 -1.34
CA GLY A 93 -9.33 -1.82 -2.63
C GLY A 93 -9.22 -2.99 -3.59
N LYS A 94 -8.23 -3.87 -3.41
CA LYS A 94 -8.29 -5.25 -3.88
C LYS A 94 -9.22 -6.02 -2.95
N SER A 95 -10.51 -6.04 -3.25
CA SER A 95 -11.48 -6.78 -2.43
C SER A 95 -11.12 -8.27 -2.34
N GLU A 96 -11.54 -8.98 -1.27
CA GLU A 96 -11.45 -10.46 -1.22
C GLU A 96 -12.04 -11.10 -2.50
N GLU A 97 -13.05 -10.46 -3.10
CA GLU A 97 -13.66 -10.89 -4.36
C GLU A 97 -12.74 -10.67 -5.57
N GLU A 98 -11.96 -9.58 -5.61
CA GLU A 98 -10.97 -9.34 -6.66
C GLU A 98 -9.71 -10.20 -6.49
N LEU A 99 -9.24 -10.40 -5.26
CA LEU A 99 -8.17 -11.37 -4.98
C LEU A 99 -8.64 -12.80 -5.27
N ALA A 100 -9.87 -13.18 -4.92
CA ALA A 100 -10.44 -14.47 -5.27
C ALA A 100 -10.77 -14.61 -6.76
N ASN A 101 -11.14 -13.52 -7.46
CA ASN A 101 -11.31 -13.53 -8.91
C ASN A 101 -9.96 -13.68 -9.60
N CYS A 102 -8.94 -12.93 -9.16
CA CYS A 102 -7.57 -13.12 -9.57
C CYS A 102 -7.15 -14.57 -9.33
N PHE A 103 -7.29 -15.09 -8.10
CA PHE A 103 -6.93 -16.47 -7.77
C PHE A 103 -7.68 -17.49 -8.62
N ARG A 104 -8.97 -17.28 -8.92
CA ARG A 104 -9.74 -18.12 -9.87
C ARG A 104 -9.34 -17.97 -11.34
N ILE A 105 -8.77 -16.83 -11.71
CA ILE A 105 -8.17 -16.63 -13.04
C ILE A 105 -6.82 -17.35 -13.09
N PHE A 106 -6.08 -17.36 -11.98
CA PHE A 106 -4.79 -18.05 -11.81
C PHE A 106 -4.92 -19.57 -11.74
N ASP A 107 -5.70 -20.08 -10.81
CA ASP A 107 -6.04 -21.49 -10.61
C ASP A 107 -6.99 -21.96 -11.73
N ARG A 108 -6.42 -22.33 -12.88
CA ARG A 108 -7.16 -22.80 -14.06
C ARG A 108 -7.80 -24.15 -13.82
N ASN A 109 -7.16 -24.97 -13.00
CA ASN A 109 -7.58 -26.32 -12.71
C ASN A 109 -8.62 -26.37 -11.56
N ALA A 110 -8.85 -25.24 -10.88
CA ALA A 110 -9.74 -25.04 -9.74
C ALA A 110 -9.45 -25.96 -8.54
N ASP A 111 -8.17 -26.31 -8.32
CA ASP A 111 -7.72 -27.17 -7.22
C ASP A 111 -7.48 -26.41 -5.91
N GLY A 112 -7.59 -25.08 -5.93
CA GLY A 112 -7.41 -24.19 -4.79
C GLY A 112 -5.97 -23.75 -4.57
N PHE A 113 -5.06 -24.08 -5.48
CA PHE A 113 -3.65 -23.73 -5.44
C PHE A 113 -3.23 -23.08 -6.76
N ILE A 114 -2.18 -22.26 -6.72
CA ILE A 114 -1.54 -21.77 -7.95
C ILE A 114 -0.19 -22.47 -8.08
N ASP A 115 -0.01 -23.23 -9.15
CA ASP A 115 1.28 -23.82 -9.48
C ASP A 115 2.16 -22.88 -10.33
N ILE A 116 3.42 -23.27 -10.54
CA ILE A 116 4.39 -22.48 -11.29
C ILE A 116 4.00 -22.29 -12.76
N GLU A 117 3.27 -23.25 -13.34
CA GLU A 117 2.81 -23.18 -14.72
C GLU A 117 1.67 -22.15 -14.84
N GLU A 118 0.71 -22.20 -13.91
CA GLU A 118 -0.41 -21.26 -13.80
C GLU A 118 0.05 -19.82 -13.51
N LEU A 119 1.01 -19.65 -12.60
CA LEU A 119 1.63 -18.35 -12.30
C LEU A 119 2.35 -17.78 -13.53
N GLY A 120 3.14 -18.62 -14.21
CA GLY A 120 3.90 -18.23 -15.39
C GLY A 120 3.04 -17.86 -16.59
N GLU A 121 1.94 -18.59 -16.82
CA GLU A 121 1.01 -18.29 -17.92
C GLU A 121 0.38 -16.90 -17.78
N ILE A 122 0.05 -16.48 -16.56
CA ILE A 122 -0.63 -15.19 -16.37
C ILE A 122 0.34 -14.03 -16.29
N LEU A 123 1.49 -14.20 -15.65
CA LEU A 123 2.55 -13.19 -15.68
C LEU A 123 3.02 -12.90 -17.11
N ARG A 124 2.92 -13.87 -18.02
CA ARG A 124 3.16 -13.66 -19.46
C ARG A 124 1.95 -13.06 -20.18
N ALA A 125 0.74 -13.26 -19.67
CA ALA A 125 -0.49 -12.72 -20.22
C ALA A 125 -0.74 -11.25 -19.85
N THR A 126 -0.16 -10.75 -18.75
CA THR A 126 -0.25 -9.33 -18.34
C THR A 126 0.52 -8.37 -19.25
N GLY A 127 1.37 -8.89 -20.15
CA GLY A 127 2.13 -8.10 -21.13
C GLY A 127 3.45 -7.54 -20.60
N GLU A 128 3.80 -7.82 -19.35
CA GLU A 128 5.10 -7.51 -18.75
C GLU A 128 6.16 -8.54 -19.21
N PRO A 129 7.42 -8.12 -19.46
CA PRO A 129 8.50 -9.04 -19.78
C PRO A 129 8.96 -9.77 -18.51
N VAL A 130 8.38 -10.95 -18.26
CA VAL A 130 8.72 -11.81 -17.11
C VAL A 130 9.55 -13.00 -17.57
N THR A 131 10.66 -13.29 -16.89
CA THR A 131 11.53 -14.43 -17.17
C THR A 131 11.19 -15.65 -16.29
N ASP A 132 11.70 -16.83 -16.65
CA ASP A 132 11.53 -18.04 -15.83
C ASP A 132 12.16 -17.87 -14.43
N GLU A 133 13.26 -17.10 -14.33
CA GLU A 133 13.96 -16.80 -13.08
C GLU A 133 13.10 -15.92 -12.16
N ASP A 134 12.43 -14.90 -12.73
CA ASP A 134 11.51 -14.05 -11.96
C ASP A 134 10.33 -14.85 -11.39
N ILE A 135 9.79 -15.81 -12.17
CA ILE A 135 8.69 -16.67 -11.73
C ILE A 135 9.15 -17.59 -10.60
N GLU A 136 10.34 -18.19 -10.74
CA GLU A 136 10.94 -19.05 -9.70
C GLU A 136 11.21 -18.29 -8.40
N ASP A 137 11.69 -17.05 -8.48
CA ASP A 137 11.97 -16.23 -7.31
C ASP A 137 10.67 -15.79 -6.62
N MET A 138 9.66 -15.38 -7.39
CA MET A 138 8.32 -15.11 -6.86
C MET A 138 7.70 -16.34 -6.19
N MET A 139 7.93 -17.52 -6.76
CA MET A 139 7.46 -18.79 -6.20
C MET A 139 8.14 -19.08 -4.86
N LYS A 140 9.46 -18.97 -4.77
CA LYS A 140 10.22 -19.21 -3.52
C LYS A 140 9.85 -18.23 -2.41
N ASP A 141 9.56 -16.98 -2.76
CA ASP A 141 9.16 -15.96 -1.78
C ASP A 141 7.76 -16.22 -1.21
N SER A 142 6.89 -16.83 -2.03
CA SER A 142 5.47 -17.05 -1.73
C SER A 142 5.19 -18.43 -1.12
N ASP A 143 5.91 -19.46 -1.55
CA ASP A 143 5.78 -20.86 -1.10
C ASP A 143 6.41 -21.04 0.30
N LYS A 144 5.60 -20.83 1.35
CA LYS A 144 6.06 -20.94 2.75
C LYS A 144 6.28 -22.37 3.21
N ASN A 145 5.59 -23.34 2.62
CA ASN A 145 5.64 -24.75 3.04
C ASN A 145 6.60 -25.59 2.17
N ASN A 146 7.17 -24.98 1.12
CA ASN A 146 8.05 -25.57 0.09
C ASN A 146 7.41 -26.77 -0.64
N ASP A 147 6.11 -26.74 -0.86
CA ASP A 147 5.38 -27.79 -1.60
C ASP A 147 5.32 -27.54 -3.11
N GLY A 148 5.90 -26.44 -3.59
CA GLY A 148 5.90 -26.04 -4.99
C GLY A 148 4.55 -25.48 -5.44
N ARG A 149 3.72 -25.01 -4.52
CA ARG A 149 2.41 -24.39 -4.78
C ARG A 149 2.27 -23.13 -3.92
N ILE A 150 1.50 -22.16 -4.42
CA ILE A 150 1.11 -21.00 -3.63
C ILE A 150 -0.26 -21.29 -3.02
N ASP A 151 -0.25 -21.47 -1.70
CA ASP A 151 -1.46 -21.62 -0.90
C ASP A 151 -2.17 -20.27 -0.73
N PHE A 152 -3.48 -20.24 -0.97
CA PHE A 152 -4.30 -19.17 -0.43
C PHE A 152 -4.56 -19.44 1.06
N ASP A 153 -3.71 -18.93 1.95
CA ASP A 153 -3.87 -19.10 3.41
C ASP A 153 -5.06 -18.27 3.94
N GLY A 154 -6.28 -18.71 3.62
CA GLY A 154 -7.53 -18.19 4.16
C GLY A 154 -7.77 -18.58 5.62
N GLU A 155 -6.94 -19.48 6.20
CA GLU A 155 -7.15 -19.97 7.57
C GLU A 155 -6.72 -18.96 8.65
N ARG A 156 -5.89 -17.98 8.33
CA ARG A 156 -5.58 -16.89 9.26
C ARG A 156 -6.76 -15.92 9.47
N TRP A 157 -7.73 -15.91 8.56
CA TRP A 157 -8.86 -14.97 8.60
C TRP A 157 -10.13 -15.52 9.26
N SER A 158 -10.40 -16.82 9.16
CA SER A 158 -11.53 -17.46 9.88
C SER A 158 -11.40 -17.32 11.40
N ARG A 159 -10.17 -17.22 11.94
CA ARG A 159 -9.95 -17.03 13.38
C ARG A 159 -10.07 -15.58 13.86
N LEU A 160 -10.07 -14.61 12.94
CA LEU A 160 -10.28 -13.18 13.24
C LEU A 160 -11.73 -12.75 12.96
N SER A 161 -12.44 -13.39 12.03
CA SER A 161 -13.88 -13.15 11.81
C SER A 161 -14.79 -13.87 12.83
N ALA A 162 -14.26 -14.84 13.59
CA ALA A 162 -15.02 -15.56 14.62
C ALA A 162 -15.02 -14.87 16.01
N TYR A 163 -14.41 -13.69 16.13
CA TYR A 163 -14.40 -12.87 17.36
C TYR A 163 -14.97 -11.46 17.11
N THR A 164 -16.15 -11.40 16.49
CA THR A 164 -17.08 -10.26 16.62
C THR A 164 -18.43 -10.76 17.08
#